data_AF-A0A1E5IFG9-F1
#
_entry.id   AF-A0A1E5IFG9-F1
#
_cell.length_a   1.000
_cell.length_b   1.000
_cell.length_c   1.000
_cell.angle_alpha   90.00
_cell.angle_beta   90.00
_cell.angle_gamma   90.00
#
_symmetry.space_group_name_H-M   'P 1'
#
loop_
_entity.id
_entity.type
_entity.pdbx_description
1 polymer ?
#
loop_
_entity_poly.entity_id
_entity_poly.type
_entity_poly.pdbx_seq_one_letter_code
_entity_poly.pdbx_strand_id
1 'polypeptide(L)'
;MEFSREKAKKAQVREYKTIQPKESLNTLSKAKITISNYLGGKYFSTVDEVVQNKNIVKLVESKHSRNSVLPGESDIKDGLVKMILYSNLCSVEINGASVKSKSVLRLTSKVFLGAVSSKFAQKDIDNCFKVNSLSEKQKEFIKRIFKEAEENNFIVQIQGVK
;
A
#
# COMPACT_ATOMS: atom_id res chain seq x y z
N MET A 1 23.60 -17.39 -10.90
CA MET A 1 22.71 -16.27 -10.50
C MET A 1 21.34 -16.32 -11.20
N GLU A 2 21.29 -16.77 -12.45
CA GLU A 2 20.08 -16.92 -13.28
C GLU A 2 18.96 -17.73 -12.59
N PHE A 3 19.31 -18.84 -11.94
CA PHE A 3 18.39 -19.68 -11.17
C PHE A 3 17.64 -18.94 -10.04
N SER A 4 18.29 -17.98 -9.37
CA SER A 4 17.65 -17.18 -8.31
C SER A 4 16.62 -16.20 -8.88
N ARG A 5 16.93 -15.58 -10.03
CA ARG A 5 16.01 -14.66 -10.73
C ARG A 5 14.81 -15.39 -11.31
N GLU A 6 15.00 -16.59 -11.84
CA GLU A 6 13.89 -17.43 -12.25
C GLU A 6 12.98 -17.81 -11.08
N LYS A 7 13.55 -18.18 -9.92
CA LYS A 7 12.76 -18.47 -8.72
C LYS A 7 11.94 -17.27 -8.28
N ALA A 8 12.52 -16.06 -8.30
CA ALA A 8 11.81 -14.83 -7.98
C ALA A 8 10.66 -14.55 -8.97
N LYS A 9 10.89 -14.70 -10.28
CA LYS A 9 9.85 -14.57 -11.31
C LYS A 9 8.74 -15.61 -11.13
N LYS A 10 9.09 -16.87 -10.86
CA LYS A 10 8.14 -17.95 -10.56
C LYS A 10 7.34 -17.64 -9.28
N ALA A 11 7.97 -17.07 -8.24
CA ALA A 11 7.29 -16.65 -7.01
C ALA A 11 6.29 -15.53 -7.27
N GLN A 12 6.66 -14.50 -8.03
CA GLN A 12 5.75 -13.43 -8.45
C GLN A 12 4.53 -13.98 -9.20
N VAL A 13 4.73 -14.96 -10.10
CA VAL A 13 3.62 -15.58 -10.84
C VAL A 13 2.69 -16.36 -9.93
N ARG A 14 3.22 -17.06 -8.91
CA ARG A 14 2.39 -17.74 -7.91
C ARG A 14 1.59 -16.73 -7.09
N GLU A 15 2.25 -15.71 -6.55
CA GLU A 15 1.62 -14.69 -5.71
C GLU A 15 0.53 -13.91 -6.45
N TYR A 16 0.76 -13.56 -7.71
CA TYR A 16 -0.24 -12.91 -8.57
C TYR A 16 -1.53 -13.75 -8.71
N LYS A 17 -1.41 -15.08 -8.74
CA LYS A 17 -2.57 -15.99 -8.86
C LYS A 17 -3.25 -16.27 -7.51
N THR A 18 -2.56 -15.98 -6.40
CA THR A 18 -3.09 -16.26 -5.06
C THR A 18 -4.03 -15.15 -4.62
N ILE A 19 -5.26 -15.53 -4.27
CA ILE A 19 -6.18 -14.66 -3.54
C ILE A 19 -5.79 -14.75 -2.06
N GLN A 20 -5.36 -13.64 -1.46
CA GLN A 20 -5.00 -13.58 -0.05
C GLN A 20 -6.21 -13.12 0.77
N PRO A 21 -6.84 -13.98 1.60
CA PRO A 21 -8.04 -13.61 2.36
C PRO A 21 -7.79 -12.58 3.49
N LYS A 22 -6.53 -12.18 3.67
CA LYS A 22 -6.09 -11.10 4.56
C LYS A 22 -5.88 -9.78 3.82
N GLU A 23 -6.11 -9.74 2.51
CA GLU A 23 -6.10 -8.51 1.72
C GLU A 23 -7.56 -8.13 1.46
N SER A 24 -8.01 -6.97 1.96
CA SER A 24 -9.31 -6.41 1.58
C SER A 24 -9.11 -5.44 0.43
N LEU A 25 -9.21 -5.94 -0.80
CA LEU A 25 -8.97 -5.18 -2.02
C LEU A 25 -10.27 -4.55 -2.52
N ASN A 26 -10.19 -3.33 -3.04
CA ASN A 26 -11.35 -2.65 -3.62
C ASN A 26 -11.61 -3.12 -5.06
N THR A 27 -10.58 -3.66 -5.74
CA THR A 27 -10.67 -4.21 -7.10
C THR A 27 -9.87 -5.52 -7.20
N LEU A 28 -10.14 -6.33 -8.24
CA LEU A 28 -9.38 -7.55 -8.56
C LEU A 28 -8.11 -7.25 -9.40
N SER A 29 -7.55 -6.04 -9.28
CA SER A 29 -6.48 -5.54 -10.15
C SER A 29 -5.06 -5.83 -9.65
N LYS A 30 -4.88 -6.91 -8.87
CA LYS A 30 -3.55 -7.36 -8.41
C LYS A 30 -2.62 -7.39 -9.61
N ALA A 31 -1.43 -6.82 -9.48
CA ALA A 31 -0.53 -6.60 -10.60
C ALA A 31 0.87 -7.13 -10.33
N LYS A 32 1.57 -7.46 -11.41
CA LYS A 32 3.00 -7.77 -11.36
C LYS A 32 3.76 -6.46 -11.59
N ILE A 33 4.74 -6.18 -10.73
CA ILE A 33 5.69 -5.10 -10.94
C ILE A 33 7.09 -5.68 -11.10
N THR A 34 7.78 -5.26 -12.16
CA THR A 34 9.20 -5.56 -12.36
C THR A 34 9.98 -4.27 -12.27
N ILE A 35 10.84 -4.19 -11.25
CA ILE A 35 11.71 -3.03 -11.02
C ILE A 35 13.07 -3.36 -11.60
N SER A 36 13.60 -2.47 -12.42
CA SER A 36 14.97 -2.57 -12.94
C SER A 36 15.82 -1.46 -12.34
N ASN A 37 17.06 -1.75 -11.99
CA ASN A 37 18.02 -0.74 -11.52
C ASN A 37 19.07 -0.42 -12.60
N TYR A 38 19.86 0.62 -12.36
CA TYR A 38 20.90 1.09 -13.29
C TYR A 38 22.05 0.11 -13.50
N LEU A 39 22.19 -0.91 -12.65
CA LEU A 39 23.22 -1.95 -12.74
C LEU A 39 22.71 -3.21 -13.48
N GLY A 40 21.54 -3.14 -14.13
CA GLY A 40 20.93 -4.26 -14.83
C GLY A 40 20.22 -5.29 -13.93
N GLY A 41 20.10 -4.99 -12.63
CA GLY A 41 19.35 -5.82 -11.69
C GLY A 41 17.85 -5.77 -11.95
N LYS A 42 17.18 -6.94 -11.89
CA LYS A 42 15.71 -7.07 -12.00
C LYS A 42 15.12 -7.65 -10.72
N TYR A 43 14.08 -7.01 -10.21
CA TYR A 43 13.34 -7.38 -9.01
C TYR A 43 11.88 -7.62 -9.39
N PHE A 44 11.35 -8.77 -8.99
CA PHE A 44 10.00 -9.21 -9.33
C PHE A 44 9.14 -9.19 -8.08
N SER A 45 8.15 -8.29 -8.03
CA SER A 45 7.21 -8.17 -6.91
C SER A 45 5.78 -8.11 -7.42
N THR A 46 4.82 -8.25 -6.50
CA THR A 46 3.41 -7.99 -6.77
C THR A 46 2.96 -6.74 -6.05
N VAL A 47 1.95 -6.09 -6.61
CA VAL A 47 1.22 -4.98 -5.98
C VAL A 47 -0.21 -5.48 -5.78
N ASP A 48 -0.73 -5.37 -4.56
CA ASP A 48 -2.02 -5.97 -4.21
C ASP A 48 -3.16 -5.38 -5.03
N GLU A 49 -3.13 -4.07 -5.28
CA GLU A 49 -4.10 -3.39 -6.12
C GLU A 49 -3.46 -2.25 -6.94
N VAL A 50 -3.91 -2.10 -8.20
CA VAL A 50 -3.50 -1.00 -9.06
C VAL A 50 -4.70 -0.17 -9.47
N VAL A 51 -4.70 1.11 -9.08
CA VAL A 51 -5.76 2.05 -9.45
C VAL A 51 -5.23 3.05 -10.45
N GLN A 52 -5.67 2.94 -11.70
CA GLN A 52 -5.32 3.89 -12.75
C GLN A 52 -6.36 5.01 -12.81
N ASN A 53 -5.90 6.27 -12.78
CA ASN A 53 -6.76 7.42 -13.01
C ASN A 53 -6.03 8.42 -13.93
N LYS A 54 -6.59 8.65 -15.12
CA LYS A 54 -5.98 9.47 -16.17
C LYS A 54 -4.53 9.02 -16.46
N ASN A 55 -3.55 9.82 -16.06
CA ASN A 55 -2.12 9.62 -16.30
C ASN A 55 -1.31 9.28 -15.03
N ILE A 56 -2.01 8.91 -13.94
CA ILE A 56 -1.40 8.47 -12.69
C ILE A 56 -1.85 7.05 -12.38
N VAL A 57 -0.88 6.17 -12.11
CA VAL A 57 -1.11 4.85 -11.56
C VAL A 57 -0.84 4.85 -10.06
N LYS A 58 -1.80 4.40 -9.26
CA LYS A 58 -1.60 4.17 -7.82
C LYS A 58 -1.20 2.72 -7.60
N LEU A 59 -0.04 2.52 -6.99
CA LEU A 59 0.44 1.22 -6.54
C LEU A 59 0.01 1.04 -5.08
N VAL A 60 -0.99 0.21 -4.85
CA VAL A 60 -1.63 0.06 -3.54
C VAL A 60 -1.18 -1.24 -2.89
N GLU A 61 -0.53 -1.12 -1.73
CA GLU A 61 -0.30 -2.22 -0.80
C GLU A 61 -1.39 -2.20 0.28
N SER A 62 -2.00 -3.34 0.56
CA SER A 62 -3.13 -3.43 1.50
C SER A 62 -2.81 -4.32 2.70
N LYS A 63 -3.00 -3.81 3.92
CA LYS A 63 -2.98 -4.60 5.15
C LYS A 63 -4.37 -4.58 5.79
N HIS A 64 -4.77 -5.69 6.40
CA HIS A 64 -6.12 -5.84 6.96
C HIS A 64 -6.11 -6.33 8.40
N SER A 65 -7.07 -5.87 9.19
CA SER A 65 -7.45 -6.51 10.45
C SER A 65 -8.93 -6.88 10.47
N ARG A 66 -9.21 -8.06 11.01
CA ARG A 66 -10.59 -8.52 11.23
C ARG A 66 -11.17 -8.02 12.55
N ASN A 67 -10.35 -7.91 13.59
CA ASN A 67 -10.82 -7.76 14.98
C ASN A 67 -10.29 -6.49 15.66
N SER A 68 -9.39 -5.75 15.02
CA SER A 68 -8.82 -4.51 15.57
C SER A 68 -9.00 -3.35 14.60
N VAL A 69 -9.02 -2.14 15.15
CA VAL A 69 -9.25 -0.90 14.39
C VAL A 69 -8.14 -0.63 13.35
N LEU A 70 -6.94 -1.17 13.58
CA LEU A 70 -5.80 -1.12 12.64
C LEU A 70 -5.18 -2.51 12.47
N PRO A 71 -4.52 -2.79 11.33
CA PRO A 71 -3.62 -3.94 11.16
C PRO A 71 -2.51 -3.98 12.20
N GLY A 72 -1.88 -5.15 12.37
CA GLY A 72 -0.77 -5.33 13.29
C GLY A 72 0.44 -4.46 12.92
N GLU A 73 1.20 -4.02 13.92
CA GLU A 73 2.37 -3.17 13.70
C GLU A 73 3.41 -3.82 12.77
N SER A 74 3.61 -5.14 12.89
CA SER A 74 4.49 -5.90 12.00
C SER A 74 4.02 -5.86 10.54
N ASP A 75 2.71 -5.97 10.31
CA ASP A 75 2.13 -5.91 8.96
C ASP A 75 2.28 -4.51 8.37
N ILE A 76 2.08 -3.48 9.18
CA ILE A 76 2.26 -2.09 8.76
C ILE A 76 3.72 -1.83 8.37
N LYS A 77 4.68 -2.28 9.20
CA LYS A 77 6.12 -2.15 8.92
C LYS A 77 6.52 -2.87 7.64
N ASP A 78 5.99 -4.06 7.37
CA ASP A 78 6.19 -4.75 6.10
C ASP A 78 5.66 -3.93 4.91
N GLY A 79 4.47 -3.33 5.06
CA GLY A 79 3.92 -2.42 4.06
C GLY A 79 4.80 -1.17 3.82
N LEU A 80 5.41 -0.61 4.86
CA LEU A 80 6.30 0.55 4.76
C LEU A 80 7.56 0.25 3.94
N VAL A 81 8.11 -0.97 4.02
CA VAL A 81 9.26 -1.37 3.18
C VAL A 81 8.90 -1.28 1.69
N LYS A 82 7.69 -1.70 1.31
CA LYS A 82 7.21 -1.53 -0.07
C LYS A 82 6.99 -0.06 -0.42
N MET A 83 6.56 0.78 0.52
CA MET A 83 6.42 2.22 0.27
C MET A 83 7.76 2.89 -0.03
N ILE A 84 8.82 2.52 0.69
CA ILE A 84 10.18 2.99 0.39
C ILE A 84 10.55 2.63 -1.06
N LEU A 85 10.29 1.40 -1.50
CA LEU A 85 10.58 0.98 -2.88
C LEU A 85 9.71 1.72 -3.91
N TYR A 86 8.39 1.77 -3.70
CA TYR A 86 7.45 2.29 -4.69
C TYR A 86 7.49 3.82 -4.82
N SER A 87 7.81 4.55 -3.74
CA SER A 87 8.00 6.00 -3.78
C SER A 87 9.26 6.43 -4.52
N ASN A 88 10.24 5.53 -4.67
CA ASN A 88 11.53 5.81 -5.30
C ASN A 88 11.61 5.33 -6.77
N LEU A 89 10.49 4.94 -7.38
CA LEU A 89 10.47 4.56 -8.80
C LEU A 89 10.65 5.82 -9.68
N CYS A 90 11.75 5.88 -10.44
CA CYS A 90 12.07 7.03 -11.30
C CYS A 90 11.22 7.08 -12.58
N SER A 91 11.05 5.93 -13.25
CA SER A 91 10.21 5.79 -14.44
C SER A 91 9.26 4.60 -14.25
N VAL A 92 8.00 4.80 -14.60
CA VAL A 92 6.98 3.75 -14.54
C VAL A 92 6.27 3.69 -15.89
N GLU A 93 6.12 2.47 -16.39
CA GLU A 93 5.50 2.20 -17.68
C GLU A 93 4.40 1.17 -17.53
N ILE A 94 3.30 1.37 -18.25
CA ILE A 94 2.21 0.41 -18.41
C ILE A 94 2.04 0.18 -19.91
N ASN A 95 2.20 -1.08 -20.36
CA ASN A 95 2.13 -1.45 -21.78
C ASN A 95 3.04 -0.59 -22.69
N GLY A 96 4.22 -0.20 -22.19
CA GLY A 96 5.19 0.65 -22.90
C GLY A 96 4.87 2.15 -22.88
N ALA A 97 3.75 2.58 -22.29
CA ALA A 97 3.43 3.99 -22.12
C ALA A 97 3.91 4.49 -20.75
N SER A 98 4.66 5.59 -20.74
CA SER A 98 5.13 6.24 -19.52
C SER A 98 3.95 6.84 -18.74
N VAL A 99 3.91 6.56 -17.44
CA VAL A 99 2.87 7.05 -16.53
C VAL A 99 3.50 7.57 -15.23
N LYS A 100 2.86 8.57 -14.61
CA LYS A 100 3.24 8.95 -13.25
C LYS A 100 2.75 7.89 -12.27
N SER A 101 3.53 7.59 -11.24
CA SER A 101 3.11 6.64 -10.20
C SER A 101 2.92 7.32 -8.85
N LYS A 102 2.08 6.72 -8.01
CA LYS A 102 1.96 7.09 -6.60
C LYS A 102 1.80 5.85 -5.73
N SER A 103 2.64 5.73 -4.72
CA SER A 103 2.57 4.67 -3.72
C SER A 103 1.45 4.96 -2.70
N VAL A 104 0.68 3.92 -2.36
CA VAL A 104 -0.40 3.99 -1.38
C VAL A 104 -0.31 2.80 -0.43
N LEU A 105 -0.22 3.07 0.86
CA LEU A 105 -0.41 2.09 1.91
C LEU A 105 -1.85 2.17 2.40
N ARG A 106 -2.63 1.11 2.16
CA ARG A 106 -4.02 1.02 2.62
C ARG A 106 -4.13 0.10 3.82
N LEU A 107 -4.63 0.65 4.91
CA LEU A 107 -4.92 -0.07 6.14
C LEU A 107 -6.43 -0.26 6.24
N THR A 108 -6.89 -1.49 6.25
CA THR A 108 -8.32 -1.82 6.27
C THR A 108 -8.69 -2.54 7.56
N SER A 109 -9.92 -2.36 8.01
CA SER A 109 -10.43 -3.05 9.19
C SER A 109 -11.93 -3.30 9.11
N LYS A 110 -12.41 -4.42 9.66
CA LYS A 110 -13.87 -4.64 9.85
C LYS A 110 -14.48 -3.81 10.99
N VAL A 111 -13.62 -3.29 11.88
CA VAL A 111 -14.03 -2.53 13.07
C VAL A 111 -13.99 -1.03 12.80
N PHE A 112 -13.09 -0.57 11.93
CA PHE A 112 -12.97 0.84 11.59
C PHE A 112 -14.24 1.33 10.86
N LEU A 113 -14.73 2.52 11.23
CA LEU A 113 -15.89 3.17 10.66
C LEU A 113 -15.47 4.34 9.77
N GLY A 114 -15.94 4.34 8.53
CA GLY A 114 -15.63 5.39 7.54
C GLY A 114 -14.24 5.23 6.93
N ALA A 115 -13.66 6.35 6.49
CA ALA A 115 -12.32 6.37 5.91
C ALA A 115 -11.60 7.69 6.24
N VAL A 116 -10.27 7.62 6.33
CA VAL A 116 -9.39 8.76 6.54
C VAL A 116 -8.10 8.57 5.74
N SER A 117 -7.47 9.66 5.31
CA SER A 117 -6.20 9.61 4.60
C SER A 117 -5.22 10.65 5.12
N SER A 118 -3.92 10.41 4.94
CA SER A 118 -2.86 11.40 5.20
C SER A 118 -2.98 12.67 4.35
N LYS A 119 -3.91 12.73 3.40
CA LYS A 119 -4.23 13.92 2.60
C LYS A 119 -5.50 14.66 3.04
N PHE A 120 -6.19 14.20 4.08
CA PHE A 120 -7.39 14.87 4.60
C PHE A 120 -7.01 16.04 5.52
N ALA A 121 -7.93 16.98 5.72
CA ALA A 121 -7.71 18.08 6.64
C ALA A 121 -7.69 17.60 8.10
N GLN A 122 -6.95 18.29 8.96
CA GLN A 122 -6.81 17.89 10.37
C GLN A 122 -8.16 17.76 11.10
N LYS A 123 -9.12 18.65 10.79
CA LYS A 123 -10.49 18.60 11.32
C LYS A 123 -11.20 17.28 10.98
N ASP A 124 -11.03 16.78 9.76
CA ASP A 124 -11.66 15.53 9.31
C ASP A 124 -10.99 14.31 9.95
N ILE A 125 -9.66 14.36 10.12
CA ILE A 125 -8.89 13.34 10.84
C ILE A 125 -9.35 13.25 12.30
N ASP A 126 -9.45 14.39 12.99
CA ASP A 126 -9.86 14.43 14.39
C ASP A 126 -11.30 13.95 14.59
N ASN A 127 -12.20 14.31 13.67
CA ASN A 127 -13.57 13.79 13.67
C ASN A 127 -13.59 12.27 13.47
N CYS A 128 -12.80 11.74 12.54
CA CYS A 128 -12.70 10.31 12.30
C CYS A 128 -12.17 9.55 13.54
N PHE A 129 -11.18 10.13 14.24
CA PHE A 129 -10.63 9.55 15.47
C PHE A 129 -11.65 9.49 16.61
N LYS A 130 -12.53 10.49 16.70
CA LYS A 130 -13.64 10.51 17.66
C LYS A 130 -14.69 9.45 17.34
N VAL A 131 -15.11 9.35 16.08
CA VAL A 131 -16.11 8.35 15.63
C VAL A 131 -15.64 6.91 15.90
N ASN A 132 -14.33 6.66 15.76
CA ASN A 132 -13.73 5.35 15.99
C ASN A 132 -13.28 5.11 17.44
N SER A 133 -13.54 6.03 18.37
CA SER A 133 -13.15 5.95 19.78
C SER A 133 -11.67 5.55 19.98
N LEU A 134 -10.77 6.10 19.16
CA LEU A 134 -9.35 5.74 19.21
C LEU A 134 -8.72 6.16 20.54
N SER A 135 -7.89 5.27 21.10
CA SER A 135 -7.03 5.61 22.25
C SER A 135 -5.95 6.62 21.85
N GLU A 136 -5.43 7.38 22.82
CA GLU A 136 -4.34 8.34 22.56
C GLU A 136 -3.12 7.69 21.91
N LYS A 137 -2.76 6.47 22.33
CA LYS A 137 -1.67 5.69 21.72
C LYS A 137 -1.94 5.40 20.23
N GLN A 138 -3.17 5.04 19.87
CA GLN A 138 -3.54 4.80 18.47
C GLN A 138 -3.53 6.09 17.66
N LYS A 139 -4.02 7.21 18.21
CA LYS A 139 -3.98 8.52 17.55
C LYS A 139 -2.54 8.95 17.27
N GLU A 140 -1.66 8.83 18.27
CA GLU A 140 -0.25 9.14 18.12
C GLU A 140 0.42 8.26 17.06
N PHE A 141 0.14 6.95 17.09
CA PHE A 141 0.65 6.01 16.09
C PHE A 141 0.22 6.37 14.66
N ILE A 142 -1.08 6.67 14.44
CA ILE A 142 -1.57 7.09 13.12
C ILE A 142 -0.92 8.41 12.68
N LYS A 143 -0.80 9.39 13.58
CA LYS A 143 -0.12 10.67 13.30
C LYS A 143 1.32 10.45 12.85
N ARG A 144 2.06 9.56 13.51
CA ARG A 144 3.43 9.19 13.12
C ARG A 144 3.49 8.56 11.73
N ILE A 145 2.57 7.65 11.42
CA ILE A 145 2.49 7.03 10.07
C ILE A 145 2.12 8.07 9.01
N PHE A 146 1.25 9.03 9.31
CA PHE A 146 0.90 10.10 8.37
C PHE A 146 2.09 11.03 8.11
N LYS A 147 2.86 11.36 9.15
CA LYS A 147 4.10 12.10 9.03
C LYS A 147 5.12 11.36 8.17
N GLU A 148 5.32 10.05 8.40
CA GLU A 148 6.17 9.20 7.57
C GLU A 148 5.77 9.25 6.10
N ALA A 149 4.46 9.21 5.82
CA ALA A 149 3.92 9.27 4.47
C ALA A 149 4.16 10.61 3.78
N GLU A 150 4.08 11.71 4.54
CA GLU A 150 4.38 13.05 4.07
C GLU A 150 5.86 13.19 3.70
N GLU A 151 6.76 12.79 4.61
CA GLU A 151 8.21 12.89 4.42
C GLU A 151 8.73 11.99 3.29
N ASN A 152 8.14 10.81 3.10
CA ASN A 152 8.56 9.82 2.10
C ASN A 152 7.65 9.75 0.87
N ASN A 153 6.84 10.78 0.65
CA ASN A 153 6.06 11.00 -0.56
C ASN A 153 5.11 9.83 -0.94
N PHE A 154 4.51 9.14 0.02
CA PHE A 154 3.43 8.16 -0.21
C PHE A 154 2.11 8.61 0.41
N ILE A 155 1.04 7.85 0.20
CA ILE A 155 -0.27 8.11 0.78
C ILE A 155 -0.61 6.99 1.74
N VAL A 156 -1.12 7.34 2.92
CA VAL A 156 -1.75 6.37 3.81
C VAL A 156 -3.26 6.56 3.74
N GLN A 157 -3.98 5.46 3.64
CA GLN A 157 -5.44 5.41 3.68
C GLN A 157 -5.84 4.41 4.76
N ILE A 158 -6.77 4.80 5.63
CA ILE A 158 -7.36 3.92 6.63
C ILE A 158 -8.86 3.85 6.32
N GLN A 159 -9.42 2.65 6.17
CA GLN A 159 -10.82 2.50 5.82
C GLN A 159 -11.48 1.29 6.49
N GLY A 160 -12.75 1.46 6.84
CA GLY A 160 -13.66 0.39 7.22
C GLY A 160 -14.06 -0.45 6.02
N VAL A 161 -14.12 -1.77 6.18
CA VAL A 161 -14.57 -2.73 5.15
C VAL A 161 -15.53 -3.73 5.78
N LYS A 162 -16.61 -4.11 5.08
CA LYS A 162 -17.61 -5.06 5.60
C LYS A 162 -17.18 -6.51 5.34
#